data_AF-B0DFV4-F1
#
_entry.id   AF-B0DFV4-F1
#
_cell.length_a   1.000
_cell.length_b   1.000
_cell.length_c   1.000
_cell.angle_alpha   90.00
_cell.angle_beta   90.00
_cell.angle_gamma   90.00
#
_symmetry.space_group_name_H-M   'P 1'
#
loop_
_entity.id
_entity.type
_entity.pdbx_description
1 polymer ?
#
loop_
_entity_poly.entity_id
_entity_poly.type
_entity_poly.pdbx_seq_one_letter_code
_entity_poly.pdbx_strand_id
1 'polypeptide(L)'
;MQLAEEKLLELCEHGDILDEYGVRLNVLGRTSLLPEKVQLAVQKAEYITRRNTRAILNLCMSYTSRDEITTAVESCVRNADPSNPQITEEDIDA
;
A
#
# COMPACT_ATOMS: atom_id res chain seq x y z
N MET A 1 -0.63 0.40 18.80
CA MET A 1 0.40 0.37 17.73
C MET A 1 1.25 1.63 17.78
N GLN A 2 2.01 1.83 18.86
CA GLN A 2 2.81 3.05 19.04
C GLN A 2 4.05 3.05 18.13
N LEU A 3 4.77 1.93 18.07
CA LEU A 3 5.97 1.80 17.24
C LEU A 3 5.72 2.11 15.76
N ALA A 4 4.61 1.64 15.21
CA ALA A 4 4.28 1.85 13.80
C ALA A 4 4.01 3.34 13.49
N GLU A 5 3.27 4.02 14.36
CA GLU A 5 3.01 5.46 14.27
C GLU A 5 4.32 6.24 14.34
N GLU A 6 5.13 5.99 15.37
CA GLU A 6 6.41 6.68 15.58
C GLU A 6 7.37 6.47 14.42
N LYS A 7 7.53 5.24 13.93
CA LYS A 7 8.46 4.94 12.84
C LYS A 7 8.02 5.51 11.50
N LEU A 8 6.73 5.50 11.19
CA LEU A 8 6.23 6.12 9.96
C LEU A 8 6.43 7.64 9.98
N LEU A 9 6.21 8.29 11.12
CA LEU A 9 6.46 9.72 11.27
C LEU A 9 7.96 10.04 11.20
N GLU A 10 8.81 9.26 11.87
CA GLU A 10 10.27 9.42 11.86
C GLU A 10 10.84 9.35 10.43
N LEU A 11 10.36 8.39 9.62
CA LEU A 11 10.76 8.22 8.22
C LEU A 11 10.44 9.43 7.32
N CYS A 12 9.50 10.29 7.75
CA CYS A 12 8.96 11.40 6.96
C CYS A 12 9.16 12.79 7.57
N GLU A 13 9.67 12.89 8.81
CA GLU A 13 9.85 14.18 9.50
C GLU A 13 11.32 14.49 9.83
N HIS A 14 12.15 13.48 10.13
CA HIS A 14 13.50 13.70 10.65
C HIS A 14 14.57 13.58 9.55
N GLY A 15 14.68 14.63 8.73
CA GLY A 15 15.62 14.66 7.60
C GLY A 15 15.11 13.95 6.35
N ASP A 16 13.83 13.56 6.37
CA ASP A 16 13.08 13.00 5.25
C ASP A 16 13.87 11.92 4.52
N ILE A 17 14.39 10.93 5.28
CA ILE A 17 15.36 9.97 4.72
C ILE A 17 14.82 9.32 3.45
N LEU A 18 13.51 9.03 3.40
CA LEU A 18 12.91 8.46 2.20
C LEU A 18 12.95 9.45 1.04
N ASP A 19 12.77 10.74 1.28
CA ASP A 19 12.92 11.79 0.27
C ASP A 19 14.38 12.06 -0.12
N GLU A 20 15.28 12.16 0.85
CA GLU A 20 16.73 12.30 0.64
C GLU A 20 17.27 11.16 -0.23
N TYR A 21 16.82 9.94 0.06
CA TYR A 21 17.15 8.74 -0.69
C TYR A 21 16.20 8.50 -1.86
N GLY A 22 15.28 9.40 -2.23
CA GLY A 22 14.38 9.23 -3.38
C GLY A 22 13.63 7.88 -3.39
N VAL A 23 13.27 7.37 -2.22
CA VAL A 23 12.46 6.15 -2.01
C VAL A 23 10.99 6.53 -1.93
N ARG A 24 10.16 5.84 -2.72
CA ARG A 24 8.69 5.89 -2.61
C ARG A 24 8.21 4.83 -1.63
N LEU A 25 7.45 5.22 -0.62
CA LEU A 25 6.77 4.29 0.28
C LEU A 25 5.38 3.96 -0.28
N ASN A 26 5.05 2.67 -0.31
CA ASN A 26 3.68 2.18 -0.52
C ASN A 26 3.32 1.27 0.66
N VAL A 27 2.16 1.48 1.28
CA VAL A 27 1.67 0.63 2.36
C VAL A 27 0.57 -0.29 1.82
N LEU A 28 0.83 -1.60 1.87
CA LEU A 28 -0.04 -2.62 1.29
C LEU A 28 -0.82 -3.37 2.38
N GLY A 29 -2.04 -3.80 2.07
CA GLY A 29 -2.93 -4.52 2.97
C GLY A 29 -4.15 -3.71 3.39
N ARG A 30 -4.90 -4.19 4.40
CA ARG A 30 -6.13 -3.54 4.88
C ARG A 30 -5.81 -2.39 5.84
N THR A 31 -5.40 -1.26 5.28
CA THR A 31 -5.07 -0.05 6.06
C THR A 31 -6.23 0.47 6.89
N SER A 32 -7.48 0.25 6.47
CA SER A 32 -8.69 0.59 7.23
C SER A 32 -8.83 -0.15 8.56
N LEU A 33 -8.13 -1.27 8.77
CA LEU A 33 -8.10 -2.01 10.03
C LEU A 33 -7.08 -1.44 11.03
N LEU A 34 -6.20 -0.54 10.58
CA LEU A 34 -5.21 0.09 11.45
C LEU A 34 -5.87 1.13 12.36
N PRO A 35 -5.32 1.43 13.54
CA PRO A 35 -5.77 2.57 14.34
C PRO A 35 -5.69 3.88 13.55
N GLU A 36 -6.65 4.78 13.73
CA GLU A 36 -6.78 6.05 12.98
C GLU A 36 -5.47 6.84 12.92
N LYS A 37 -4.74 6.94 14.03
CA LYS A 37 -3.44 7.62 14.09
C LYS A 37 -2.40 7.02 13.13
N VAL A 38 -2.37 5.70 13.02
CA VAL A 38 -1.47 5.00 12.08
C VAL A 38 -1.94 5.23 10.65
N GLN A 39 -3.25 5.23 10.37
CA GLN A 39 -3.77 5.54 9.04
C GLN A 39 -3.34 6.94 8.57
N LEU A 40 -3.42 7.94 9.46
CA LEU A 40 -2.96 9.30 9.17
C LEU A 40 -1.45 9.36 8.93
N ALA A 41 -0.64 8.63 9.71
CA ALA A 41 0.80 8.53 9.51
C ALA A 41 1.15 7.89 8.17
N VAL A 42 0.46 6.80 7.79
CA VAL A 42 0.59 6.14 6.48
C VAL A 42 0.29 7.11 5.35
N GLN A 43 -0.87 7.77 5.38
CA GLN A 43 -1.28 8.72 4.33
C GLN A 43 -0.28 9.86 4.15
N LYS A 44 0.23 10.41 5.26
CA LYS A 44 1.26 11.45 5.23
C LYS A 44 2.54 10.92 4.58
N ALA A 45 3.00 9.73 4.96
CA ALA A 45 4.24 9.14 4.48
C ALA A 45 4.20 8.81 2.98
N GLU A 46 3.10 8.22 2.50
CA GLU A 46 2.89 7.97 1.07
C GLU A 46 2.79 9.28 0.29
N TYR A 47 2.10 10.30 0.83
CA TYR A 47 1.93 11.59 0.16
C TYR A 47 3.26 12.32 -0.07
N ILE A 48 4.14 12.35 0.94
CA ILE A 48 5.46 12.99 0.86
C ILE A 48 6.31 12.27 -0.20
N THR A 49 6.36 10.95 -0.13
CA THR A 49 7.27 10.14 -0.96
C THR A 49 6.71 9.76 -2.34
N ARG A 50 5.47 10.12 -2.69
CA ARG A 50 4.81 9.72 -3.95
C ARG A 50 5.55 10.12 -5.23
N ARG A 51 6.37 11.17 -5.20
CA ARG A 51 7.12 11.65 -6.37
C ARG A 51 8.49 11.02 -6.50
N ASN A 52 8.90 10.22 -5.52
CA ASN A 52 10.18 9.55 -5.51
C ASN A 52 10.21 8.41 -6.53
N THR A 53 11.37 8.21 -7.14
CA THR A 53 11.55 7.32 -8.30
C THR A 53 12.83 6.48 -8.23
N ARG A 54 13.72 6.70 -7.25
CA ARG A 54 14.99 5.97 -7.16
C ARG A 54 14.78 4.54 -6.66
N ALA A 55 13.88 4.33 -5.71
CA ALA A 55 13.52 3.00 -5.19
C ALA A 55 12.08 2.99 -4.67
N ILE A 56 11.54 1.79 -4.46
CA ILE A 56 10.21 1.57 -3.88
C ILE A 56 10.36 0.71 -2.62
N LEU A 57 9.75 1.14 -1.52
CA LEU A 57 9.59 0.37 -0.30
C LEU A 57 8.11 0.00 -0.15
N ASN A 58 7.79 -1.28 -0.33
CA ASN A 58 6.46 -1.81 -0.07
C ASN A 58 6.40 -2.32 1.38
N LEU A 59 5.57 -1.69 2.20
CA LEU A 59 5.38 -2.04 3.61
C LEU A 59 4.02 -2.72 3.79
N CYS A 60 4.02 -4.04 3.99
CA CYS A 60 2.79 -4.81 4.20
C CYS A 60 2.29 -4.67 5.65
N MET A 61 1.15 -4.01 5.86
CA MET A 61 0.51 -3.80 7.17
C MET A 61 -0.93 -4.31 7.15
N SER A 62 -1.34 -5.04 8.20
CA SER A 62 -2.65 -5.73 8.21
C SER A 62 -2.87 -6.52 6.91
N TYR A 63 -1.82 -7.22 6.48
CA TYR A 63 -1.72 -7.87 5.19
C TYR A 63 -1.65 -9.38 5.37
N THR A 64 -2.40 -10.11 4.54
CA THR A 64 -2.23 -11.56 4.37
C THR A 64 -2.40 -11.90 2.89
N SER A 65 -1.62 -12.88 2.40
CA SER A 65 -1.69 -13.27 0.99
C SER A 65 -3.08 -13.77 0.58
N ARG A 66 -3.76 -14.52 1.45
CA ARG A 66 -5.12 -15.01 1.17
C ARG A 66 -6.11 -13.87 1.00
N ASP A 67 -6.00 -12.85 1.85
CA ASP A 67 -6.87 -11.68 1.80
C ASP A 67 -6.62 -10.84 0.55
N GLU A 68 -5.35 -10.64 0.18
CA GLU A 68 -4.98 -9.96 -1.07
C GLU A 68 -5.50 -10.70 -2.29
N ILE A 69 -5.21 -12.00 -2.42
CA ILE A 69 -5.65 -12.82 -3.55
C ILE A 69 -7.19 -12.85 -3.64
N THR A 70 -7.89 -13.00 -2.51
CA THR A 70 -9.36 -13.00 -2.50
C THR A 70 -9.92 -11.66 -2.96
N THR A 71 -9.31 -10.56 -2.51
CA THR A 71 -9.72 -9.19 -2.89
C THR A 71 -9.45 -8.92 -4.37
N ALA A 72 -8.31 -9.39 -4.90
CA ALA A 72 -7.99 -9.32 -6.33
C ALA A 72 -9.04 -10.06 -7.16
N VAL A 73 -9.32 -11.33 -6.84
CA VAL A 73 -10.36 -12.12 -7.52
C VAL A 73 -11.74 -11.46 -7.45
N GLU A 74 -12.13 -10.93 -6.29
CA GLU A 74 -13.40 -10.21 -6.15
C GLU A 74 -13.45 -8.98 -7.07
N SER A 75 -12.35 -8.23 -7.17
CA SER A 75 -12.21 -7.08 -8.07
C SER A 75 -12.29 -7.50 -9.54
N CYS A 76 -11.60 -8.56 -9.95
CA CYS A 76 -11.65 -9.09 -11.31
C CYS A 76 -13.08 -9.44 -11.71
N VAL A 77 -13.79 -10.19 -10.87
CA VAL A 77 -15.18 -10.61 -11.14
C VAL A 77 -16.12 -9.40 -11.19
N ARG A 78 -15.94 -8.41 -10.31
CA ARG A 78 -16.77 -7.19 -10.29
C ARG A 78 -16.58 -6.33 -11.53
N ASN A 79 -15.37 -6.32 -12.09
CA ASN A 79 -14.99 -5.51 -13.25
C ASN A 79 -15.01 -6.31 -14.57
N ALA A 80 -15.38 -7.59 -14.53
CA ALA A 80 -15.35 -8.46 -15.71
C ALA A 80 -16.33 -7.96 -16.79
N ASP A 81 -15.87 -7.97 -18.04
CA ASP A 81 -16.71 -7.66 -19.20
C ASP A 81 -17.68 -8.82 -19.45
N PRO A 82 -19.01 -8.61 -19.39
CA PRO A 82 -19.99 -9.66 -19.66
C PRO A 82 -19.88 -10.27 -21.06
N SER A 83 -19.30 -9.55 -22.02
CA SER A 83 -19.09 -10.02 -23.39
C SER A 83 -17.84 -10.89 -23.57
N ASN A 84 -16.90 -10.81 -22.61
CA ASN A 84 -15.70 -11.65 -22.57
C ASN A 84 -15.48 -12.19 -21.14
N PRO A 85 -16.17 -13.27 -20.76
CA PRO A 85 -16.19 -13.77 -19.38
C PRO A 85 -14.92 -14.52 -18.97
N GLN A 86 -13.88 -14.54 -19.80
CA GLN A 86 -12.65 -15.26 -19.51
C GLN A 86 -11.80 -14.45 -18.52
N ILE A 87 -11.50 -15.05 -17.37
CA ILE A 87 -10.57 -14.52 -16.37
C ILE A 87 -9.31 -15.40 -16.40
N THR A 88 -8.16 -14.76 -16.40
CA THR A 88 -6.82 -15.33 -16.50
C THR A 88 -5.93 -14.87 -15.35
N GLU A 89 -4.71 -15.40 -15.29
CA GLU A 89 -3.72 -14.99 -14.28
C GLU A 89 -3.34 -13.51 -14.43
N GLU A 90 -3.29 -12.99 -15.67
CA GLU A 90 -3.00 -11.57 -15.94
C GLU A 90 -4.05 -10.63 -15.35
N ASP A 91 -5.29 -11.08 -15.19
CA ASP A 91 -6.37 -10.28 -14.60
C ASP A 91 -6.21 -10.14 -13.08
N ILE A 92 -5.53 -11.10 -12.43
CA ILE A 92 -5.30 -11.12 -10.97
C ILE A 92 -4.02 -10.37 -10.60
N ASP A 93 -3.00 -10.40 -11.47
CA ASP A 93 -1.69 -9.76 -11.28
C ASP A 93 -1.69 -8.24 -11.54
N ALA A 94 -2.85 -7.67 -11.92
CA ALA A 94 -3.02 -6.28 -12.36
C ALA A 94 -2.97 -5.21 -11.26
#